data_AF-A0A2M7WWX3-F1
#
_entry.id   AF-A0A2M7WWX3-F1
#
_cell.length_a   1.000
_cell.length_b   1.000
_cell.length_c   1.000
_cell.angle_alpha   90.00
_cell.angle_beta   90.00
_cell.angle_gamma   90.00
#
_symmetry.space_group_name_H-M   'P 1'
#
loop_
_entity.id
_entity.type
_entity.pdbx_description
1 polymer ?
#
loop_
_entity_poly.entity_id
_entity_poly.type
_entity_poly.pdbx_seq_one_letter_code
_entity_poly.pdbx_strand_id
1 'polypeptide(L)' 'MIAPWLRSTWAELWARRQAERMPHALLLAGPQGLGKRAFASALMHALLCQQPGAEGFACGHCRACQLLA' A
#
# COMPACT_ATOMS: atom_id res chain seq x y z
N MET A 1 -3.56 5.90 7.13
CA MET A 1 -3.42 4.88 8.21
C MET A 1 -4.25 3.66 7.82
N ILE A 2 -3.66 2.45 7.80
CA ILE A 2 -4.40 1.21 7.49
C ILE A 2 -4.97 0.59 8.77
N ALA A 3 -6.06 -0.16 8.66
CA ALA A 3 -6.65 -0.84 9.81
C ALA A 3 -5.71 -1.95 10.35
N PRO A 4 -5.70 -2.22 11.67
CA PRO A 4 -4.77 -3.18 12.28
C PRO A 4 -4.85 -4.59 11.68
N TRP A 5 -6.07 -5.06 11.37
CA TRP A 5 -6.30 -6.39 10.78
C TRP A 5 -5.80 -6.52 9.33
N LEU A 6 -5.47 -5.42 8.65
CA LEU A 6 -4.90 -5.44 7.30
C LEU A 6 -3.37 -5.43 7.29
N ARG A 7 -2.71 -5.36 8.45
CA ARG A 7 -1.24 -5.28 8.55
C ARG A 7 -0.54 -6.54 8.03
N SER A 8 -1.11 -7.72 8.25
CA SER A 8 -0.56 -8.98 7.72
C SER A 8 -0.64 -9.02 6.19
N THR A 9 -1.80 -8.69 5.64
CA THR A 9 -2.00 -8.58 4.18
C THR A 9 -1.07 -7.52 3.57
N TRP A 10 -0.85 -6.40 4.26
CA TRP A 10 0.12 -5.37 3.84
C TRP A 10 1.53 -5.94 3.74
N ALA A 11 2.02 -6.56 4.83
CA ALA A 11 3.36 -7.12 4.90
C ALA A 11 3.58 -8.18 3.81
N GLU A 12 2.57 -9.02 3.55
CA GLU A 12 2.64 -10.03 2.49
C GLU A 12 2.74 -9.39 1.10
N LEU A 13 1.89 -8.41 0.77
CA LEU A 13 1.95 -7.71 -0.52
C LEU A 13 3.27 -6.95 -0.69
N TRP A 14 3.78 -6.33 0.38
CA TRP A 14 5.05 -5.63 0.35
C TRP A 14 6.23 -6.59 0.11
N ALA A 15 6.23 -7.76 0.77
CA ALA A 15 7.22 -8.80 0.51
C ALA A 15 7.18 -9.29 -0.95
N ARG A 16 5.97 -9.46 -1.52
CA ARG A 16 5.81 -9.79 -2.95
C ARG A 16 6.34 -8.70 -3.86
N ARG A 17 6.12 -7.42 -3.54
CA ARG A 17 6.66 -6.28 -4.29
C ARG A 17 8.19 -6.23 -4.27
N GLN A 18 8.81 -6.48 -3.12
CA GLN A 18 10.27 -6.55 -2.97
C GLN A 18 10.87 -7.73 -3.74
N ALA A 19 10.16 -8.85 -3.80
CA ALA A 19 10.54 -10.03 -4.58
C ALA A 19 10.19 -9.93 -6.08
N GLU A 20 9.78 -8.76 -6.59
CA GLU A 20 9.35 -8.53 -7.98
C GLU A 20 8.22 -9.47 -8.46
N ARG A 21 7.37 -9.95 -7.54
CA ARG A 21 6.24 -10.85 -7.80
C ARG A 21 4.89 -10.20 -7.50
N MET A 22 4.79 -8.89 -7.72
CA MET A 22 3.55 -8.16 -7.48
C MET A 22 2.53 -8.47 -8.58
N PRO A 23 1.29 -8.89 -8.23
CA PRO A 23 0.23 -9.04 -9.23
C PRO A 23 -0.09 -7.70 -9.90
N HIS A 24 -0.33 -7.72 -11.21
CA HIS A 24 -0.75 -6.53 -11.97
C HIS A 24 -2.19 -6.09 -11.66
N ALA A 25 -3.00 -7.00 -11.13
CA ALA A 25 -4.38 -6.74 -10.70
C ALA A 25 -4.64 -7.36 -9.33
N LEU A 26 -5.24 -6.56 -8.43
CA LEU A 26 -5.67 -6.99 -7.10
C LEU A 26 -7.15 -6.66 -6.91
N LEU A 27 -7.95 -7.66 -6.54
CA LEU A 27 -9.35 -7.46 -6.15
C LEU A 27 -9.47 -7.40 -4.63
N LEU A 28 -9.88 -6.24 -4.10
CA LEU A 28 -10.14 -6.04 -2.68
C LEU A 28 -11.63 -6.29 -2.37
N ALA A 29 -11.96 -7.49 -1.89
CA ALA A 29 -13.32 -7.90 -1.58
C ALA A 29 -13.61 -7.92 -0.06
N GLY A 30 -14.87 -7.75 0.31
CA GLY A 30 -15.35 -7.85 1.69
C GLY A 30 -16.45 -6.83 2.03
N PRO A 31 -17.08 -6.93 3.21
CA PRO A 31 -18.06 -5.96 3.71
C PRO A 31 -17.61 -4.49 3.69
N GLN A 32 -18.59 -3.57 3.75
CA GLN A 32 -18.35 -2.16 4.02
C GLN A 32 -17.75 -1.98 5.44
N GLY A 33 -16.91 -0.96 5.63
CA GLY A 33 -16.29 -0.67 6.94
C GLY A 33 -14.95 -1.36 7.20
N LEU A 34 -14.58 -2.40 6.44
CA LEU A 34 -13.31 -3.13 6.60
C LEU A 34 -12.02 -2.35 6.28
N GLY A 35 -12.11 -1.08 5.86
CA GLY A 35 -10.94 -0.26 5.52
C GLY A 35 -10.36 -0.51 4.13
N LYS A 36 -11.05 -1.23 3.23
CA LYS A 36 -10.55 -1.57 1.88
C LYS A 36 -10.08 -0.36 1.06
N ARG A 37 -10.82 0.76 1.10
CA ARG A 37 -10.43 1.99 0.39
C ARG A 37 -9.17 2.62 0.97
N ALA A 38 -9.06 2.69 2.29
CA ALA A 38 -7.86 3.20 2.97
C ALA A 38 -6.63 2.33 2.68
N PHE A 39 -6.81 1.01 2.62
CA PHE A 39 -5.76 0.07 2.21
C PHE A 39 -5.33 0.25 0.76
N ALA A 40 -6.29 0.34 -0.18
CA ALA A 40 -6.01 0.59 -1.59
C ALA A 40 -5.23 1.90 -1.79
N SER A 41 -5.68 2.97 -1.13
CA SER A 41 -5.00 4.26 -1.18
C SER A 41 -3.58 4.16 -0.60
N ALA A 42 -3.40 3.57 0.58
CA ALA A 42 -2.06 3.38 1.14
C ALA A 42 -1.13 2.60 0.20
N LEU A 43 -1.64 1.54 -0.44
CA LEU A 43 -0.87 0.71 -1.37
C LEU A 43 -0.49 1.50 -2.63
N MET A 44 -1.42 2.28 -3.18
CA MET A 44 -1.14 3.17 -4.31
C MET A 44 -0.05 4.20 -3.96
N HIS A 45 -0.15 4.88 -2.81
CA HIS A 45 0.88 5.82 -2.37
C HIS A 45 2.24 5.13 -2.22
N ALA A 46 2.26 3.92 -1.65
CA ALA A 46 3.48 3.14 -1.47
C ALA A 46 4.13 2.74 -2.81
N LEU A 47 3.34 2.24 -3.76
CA LEU A 47 3.82 1.78 -5.07
C LEU A 47 4.37 2.91 -5.95
N LEU A 48 3.82 4.13 -5.82
CA LEU A 48 4.26 5.31 -6.56
C LEU A 48 5.36 6.09 -5.83
N CYS A 49 5.59 5.82 -4.55
CA CYS A 49 6.64 6.47 -3.78
C CYS A 49 8.02 6.09 -4.33
N GLN A 50 8.89 7.09 -4.50
CA GLN A 50 10.26 6.88 -4.98
C GLN A 50 11.18 6.29 -3.91
N GLN A 51 10.87 6.56 -2.64
CA GLN A 51 11.67 6.15 -1.48
C GLN A 51 10.74 5.63 -0.37
N PRO A 52 10.01 4.52 -0.58
CA PRO A 52 9.16 3.96 0.46
C PRO A 52 10.01 3.53 1.66
N GLY A 53 9.45 3.63 2.87
CA GLY A 53 10.12 3.18 4.09
C GLY A 53 10.31 1.66 4.13
N ALA A 54 11.06 1.16 5.10
CA ALA A 54 11.37 -0.27 5.23
C ALA A 54 10.11 -1.17 5.30
N GLU A 55 9.07 -0.70 5.97
CA GLU A 55 7.77 -1.38 6.07
C GLU A 55 6.85 -1.15 4.85
N GLY A 56 7.35 -0.47 3.82
CA GLY A 56 6.66 -0.24 2.55
C GLY A 56 5.72 0.95 2.51
N PHE A 57 5.56 1.70 3.60
CA PHE A 57 4.74 2.91 3.58
C PHE A 57 5.41 4.03 2.80
N ALA A 58 4.59 4.85 2.12
CA ALA A 58 5.07 6.02 1.39
C ALA A 58 5.75 7.02 2.33
N CYS A 59 6.83 7.66 1.86
CA CYS A 59 7.60 8.60 2.68
C CYS A 59 6.91 9.93 2.94
N GLY A 60 5.93 10.31 2.11
CA GLY A 60 5.20 11.57 2.23
C GLY A 60 5.96 12.82 1.75
N HIS A 61 7.26 12.75 1.48
CA HIS A 61 8.08 13.92 1.14
C HIS A 61 8.71 13.89 -0.27
N CYS A 62 8.73 12.76 -0.97
CA CYS A 62 9.24 12.71 -2.35
C CYS A 62 8.29 13.40 -3.34
N ARG A 63 8.79 13.77 -4.52
CA ARG A 63 8.00 14.47 -5.57
C ARG A 63 6.72 13.71 -5.92
N ALA A 64 6.80 12.39 -6.05
CA ALA A 64 5.64 11.56 -6.34
C ALA A 64 4.60 11.59 -5.21
N CYS A 65 5.03 11.56 -3.95
CA CYS A 65 4.14 11.68 -2.80
C CYS A 65 3.44 13.04 -2.75
N GLN A 66 4.16 14.13 -3.07
CA GLN A 66 3.58 15.48 -3.07
C GLN A 66 2.54 15.70 -4.18
N LEU A 67 2.65 14.98 -5.31
CA LEU A 67 1.65 15.04 -6.39
C LEU A 67 0.34 14.29 -6.06
N LEU A 68 0.37 13.41 -5.06
CA LEU A 68 -0.79 12.63 -4.60
C LEU A 68 -1.46 13.24 -3.35
N ALA A 69 -0.95 14.38 -2.86
CA ALA A 69 -1.38 15.03 -1.62
C ALA A 69 -2.61 15.94 -1.81
#